data_AF-E8PK50-F1
#
_entry.id   AF-E8PK50-F1
#
_cell.length_a   1.000
_cell.length_b   1.000
_cell.length_c   1.000
_cell.angle_alpha   90.00
_cell.angle_beta   90.00
_cell.angle_gamma   90.00
#
_symmetry.space_group_name_H-M   'P 1'
#
loop_
_entity.id
_entity.type
_entity.pdbx_description
1 polymer ?
#
loop_
_entity_poly.entity_id
_entity_poly.type
_entity_poly.pdbx_seq_one_letter_code
_entity_poly.pdbx_strand_id
1 'polypeptide(L)'
;MIEALIKAQTEEERLLEFLRSIFLLIALVGFVFYGMEHWILDHWTESWQSRIPFFVSLVGFPLTLLMFFHRGRWVRYPFLLWMLVTVATGILGAYYHLLWNAQDAEVSLWSLKGFLEAFEGSRPVLAALAHTHVGAVAFVVGITIRD
;
A
#
# COMPACT_ATOMS: atom_id res chain seq x y z
N MET A 1 2.34 -11.72 14.93
CA MET A 1 3.75 -11.87 14.52
C MET A 1 4.69 -12.07 15.70
N ILE A 2 4.67 -11.20 16.70
CA ILE A 2 5.63 -11.20 17.83
C ILE A 2 5.65 -12.55 18.56
N GLU A 3 4.46 -13.05 18.94
CA GLU A 3 4.34 -14.34 19.63
C GLU A 3 4.90 -15.50 18.80
N ALA A 4 4.72 -15.47 17.48
CA ALA A 4 5.21 -16.51 16.59
C ALA A 4 6.74 -16.52 16.51
N LEU A 5 7.35 -15.33 16.46
CA LEU A 5 8.79 -15.17 16.50
C LEU A 5 9.38 -15.71 17.82
N ILE A 6 8.71 -15.44 18.94
CA ILE A 6 9.11 -15.94 20.27
C ILE A 6 8.96 -17.46 20.36
N LYS A 7 7.89 -18.03 19.79
CA LYS A 7 7.58 -19.46 19.85
C LYS A 7 8.30 -20.32 18.80
N ALA A 8 8.97 -19.72 17.82
CA ALA A 8 9.68 -20.43 16.77
C ALA A 8 10.74 -21.39 17.35
N GLN A 9 10.65 -22.66 16.95
CA GLN A 9 11.48 -23.75 17.50
C GLN A 9 12.74 -23.98 16.65
N THR A 10 12.68 -23.68 15.35
CA THR A 10 13.81 -23.85 14.42
C THR A 10 14.34 -22.50 13.93
N GLU A 11 15.58 -22.51 13.41
CA GLU A 11 16.18 -21.32 12.80
C GLU A 11 15.41 -20.86 11.57
N GLU A 12 14.94 -21.79 10.74
CA GLU A 12 14.15 -21.48 9.54
C GLU A 12 12.80 -20.83 9.90
N GLU A 13 12.09 -21.36 10.90
CA GLU A 13 10.85 -20.77 11.40
C GLU A 13 11.09 -19.35 11.92
N ARG A 14 12.16 -19.16 12.69
CA ARG A 14 12.51 -17.86 13.26
C ARG A 14 12.86 -16.85 12.17
N LEU A 15 13.65 -17.25 11.17
CA LEU A 15 13.99 -16.42 10.02
C LEU A 15 12.73 -16.00 9.26
N LEU A 16 11.82 -16.95 9.01
CA LEU A 16 10.58 -16.68 8.28
C LEU A 16 9.67 -15.70 9.04
N GLU A 17 9.47 -15.88 10.35
CA GLU A 17 8.68 -14.96 11.17
C GLU A 17 9.35 -13.58 11.31
N PHE A 18 10.68 -13.53 11.34
CA PHE A 18 11.44 -12.29 11.33
C PHE A 18 11.23 -11.51 10.02
N LEU A 19 11.40 -12.17 8.87
CA LEU A 19 11.19 -11.55 7.56
C LEU A 19 9.75 -11.03 7.41
N ARG A 20 8.75 -11.84 7.77
CA ARG A 20 7.35 -11.42 7.77
C ARG A 20 7.13 -10.19 8.66
N SER A 21 7.75 -10.15 9.84
CA SER A 21 7.64 -9.01 10.77
C SER A 21 8.27 -7.75 10.20
N ILE A 22 9.43 -7.84 9.54
CA ILE A 22 10.08 -6.70 8.86
C ILE A 22 9.20 -6.19 7.73
N PHE A 23 8.73 -7.07 6.84
CA PHE A 23 7.88 -6.64 5.71
C PHE A 23 6.56 -6.03 6.19
N LEU A 24 5.97 -6.57 7.26
CA LEU A 24 4.79 -5.98 7.89
C LEU A 24 5.11 -4.61 8.51
N LEU A 25 6.30 -4.43 9.08
CA LEU A 25 6.74 -3.15 9.64
C LEU A 25 6.95 -2.10 8.55
N ILE A 26 7.57 -2.48 7.43
CA ILE A 26 7.72 -1.61 6.26
C ILE A 26 6.35 -1.13 5.76
N ALA A 27 5.38 -2.05 5.66
CA ALA A 27 4.01 -1.68 5.28
C ALA A 27 3.33 -0.77 6.29
N LEU A 28 3.52 -1.03 7.60
CA LEU A 28 2.99 -0.18 8.67
C LEU A 28 3.53 1.25 8.57
N VAL A 29 4.84 1.39 8.39
CA VAL A 29 5.49 2.70 8.18
C VAL A 29 4.95 3.36 6.93
N GLY A 30 4.76 2.62 5.83
CA GLY A 30 4.13 3.13 4.61
C GLY A 30 2.76 3.76 4.85
N PHE A 31 1.87 3.09 5.59
CA PHE A 31 0.56 3.66 5.93
C PHE A 31 0.65 4.92 6.81
N VAL A 32 1.61 4.99 7.74
CA VAL A 32 1.84 6.21 8.53
C VAL A 32 2.28 7.35 7.62
N PHE A 33 3.26 7.12 6.75
CA PHE A 33 3.76 8.14 5.83
C PHE A 33 2.68 8.64 4.89
N TYR A 34 1.84 7.77 4.31
CA TYR A 34 0.74 8.22 3.45
C TYR A 34 -0.34 8.98 4.20
N GLY A 35 -0.70 8.51 5.40
CA GLY A 35 -1.63 9.22 6.26
C GLY A 35 -1.12 10.63 6.59
N MET A 36 0.17 10.75 6.92
CA MET A 36 0.84 12.02 7.20
C MET A 36 0.98 12.89 5.96
N GLU A 37 1.37 12.33 4.81
CA GLU A 37 1.50 13.07 3.55
C GLU A 37 0.19 13.76 3.20
N HIS A 38 -0.92 13.03 3.26
CA HIS A 38 -2.23 13.58 2.92
C HIS A 38 -2.72 14.57 3.98
N TRP A 39 -2.60 14.24 5.27
CA TRP A 39 -3.04 15.14 6.34
C TRP A 39 -2.19 16.41 6.43
N ILE A 40 -0.87 16.28 6.58
CA ILE A 40 0.03 17.37 6.95
C ILE A 40 0.31 18.28 5.76
N LEU A 41 0.48 17.71 4.56
CA LEU A 41 0.76 18.51 3.36
C LEU A 41 -0.52 18.99 2.66
N ASP A 42 -1.69 18.70 3.24
CA ASP A 42 -3.01 18.99 2.68
C ASP A 42 -3.11 18.54 1.21
N HIS A 43 -2.56 17.35 0.95
CA HIS A 43 -2.28 16.85 -0.40
C HIS A 43 -3.55 16.26 -1.06
N TRP A 44 -4.62 17.05 -1.07
CA TRP A 44 -5.90 16.70 -1.65
C TRP A 44 -6.26 17.71 -2.73
N THR A 45 -6.94 17.26 -3.76
CA THR A 45 -7.67 18.17 -4.65
C THR A 45 -9.03 18.49 -4.03
N GLU A 46 -9.79 19.41 -4.62
CA GLU A 46 -11.17 19.68 -4.17
C GLU A 46 -12.10 18.47 -4.33
N SER A 47 -11.71 17.50 -5.17
CA SER A 47 -12.48 16.29 -5.41
C SER A 47 -12.38 15.33 -4.23
N TRP A 48 -13.51 14.72 -3.83
CA TRP A 48 -13.52 13.79 -2.71
C TRP A 48 -12.66 12.54 -2.97
N GLN A 49 -12.45 12.17 -4.24
CA GLN A 49 -11.67 11.01 -4.66
C GLN A 49 -10.20 11.13 -4.24
N SER A 50 -9.63 12.33 -4.17
CA SER A 50 -8.25 12.51 -3.68
C SER A 50 -8.11 12.23 -2.19
N ARG A 51 -9.22 12.08 -1.45
CA ARG A 51 -9.21 11.71 -0.03
C ARG A 51 -9.20 10.19 0.19
N ILE A 52 -9.45 9.40 -0.85
CA ILE A 52 -9.48 7.93 -0.76
C ILE A 52 -8.16 7.36 -0.20
N PRO A 53 -6.96 7.75 -0.68
CA PRO A 53 -5.71 7.14 -0.19
C PRO A 53 -5.47 7.35 1.31
N PHE A 54 -5.92 8.48 1.86
CA PHE A 54 -5.89 8.71 3.30
C PHE A 54 -6.80 7.79 4.08
N PHE A 55 -8.06 7.61 3.66
CA PHE A 55 -8.97 6.69 4.34
C PHE A 55 -8.48 5.25 4.25
N VAL A 56 -7.87 4.89 3.12
CA VAL A 56 -7.16 3.61 2.96
C VAL A 56 -6.05 3.46 3.99
N SER A 57 -5.29 4.52 4.23
CA SER A 57 -4.22 4.54 5.23
C SER A 57 -4.75 4.49 6.67
N LEU A 58 -5.83 5.20 6.97
CA LEU A 58 -6.46 5.27 8.29
C LEU A 58 -6.97 3.90 8.77
N VAL A 59 -7.45 3.07 7.85
CA VAL A 59 -7.90 1.70 8.14
C VAL A 59 -6.76 0.69 7.97
N GLY A 60 -5.86 0.90 7.01
CA GLY A 60 -4.72 0.02 6.75
C GLY A 60 -3.73 -0.02 7.91
N PHE A 61 -3.48 1.12 8.54
CA PHE A 61 -2.61 1.23 9.72
C PHE A 61 -3.05 0.31 10.88
N PRO A 62 -4.27 0.44 11.46
CA PRO A 62 -4.67 -0.38 12.59
C PRO A 62 -4.75 -1.87 12.24
N LEU A 63 -5.18 -2.25 11.03
CA LEU A 63 -5.20 -3.66 10.61
C LEU A 63 -3.79 -4.25 10.53
N THR A 64 -2.85 -3.50 9.96
CA THR A 64 -1.43 -3.90 9.88
C THR A 64 -0.80 -3.99 11.26
N LEU A 65 -1.09 -3.02 12.14
CA LEU A 65 -0.63 -3.03 13.53
C LEU A 65 -1.17 -4.26 14.29
N LEU A 66 -2.45 -4.56 14.12
CA LEU A 66 -3.10 -5.68 14.82
C LEU A 66 -2.49 -7.03 14.44
N MET A 67 -2.04 -7.20 13.19
CA MET A 67 -1.34 -8.41 12.73
C MET A 67 -0.04 -8.70 13.51
N PHE A 68 0.61 -7.69 14.11
CA PHE A 68 1.74 -7.92 15.00
C PHE A 68 1.37 -8.72 16.24
N PHE A 69 0.14 -8.53 16.75
CA PHE A 69 -0.33 -9.11 18.00
C PHE A 69 -1.26 -10.31 17.79
N HIS A 70 -2.08 -10.31 16.74
CA HIS A 70 -3.07 -11.36 16.50
C HIS A 70 -3.10 -11.77 15.02
N ARG A 71 -2.97 -13.06 14.75
CA ARG A 71 -2.92 -13.63 13.37
C ARG A 71 -4.12 -14.50 13.02
N GLY A 72 -5.09 -14.64 13.93
CA GLY A 72 -6.27 -15.46 13.70
C GLY A 72 -7.09 -14.95 12.50
N ARG A 73 -7.88 -15.86 11.92
CA ARG A 73 -8.72 -15.61 10.72
C ARG A 73 -9.49 -14.28 10.74
N TRP A 74 -9.98 -13.86 11.91
CA TRP A 74 -10.78 -12.64 12.10
C TRP A 74 -9.99 -11.34 11.98
N VAL A 75 -8.66 -11.38 12.14
CA VAL A 75 -7.78 -10.25 11.86
C VAL A 75 -7.17 -10.39 10.48
N ARG A 76 -6.72 -11.61 10.16
CA ARG A 76 -6.02 -11.91 8.92
C ARG A 76 -6.85 -11.67 7.66
N TYR A 77 -8.11 -12.10 7.61
CA TYR A 77 -8.91 -11.94 6.40
C TYR A 77 -9.35 -10.49 6.13
N PRO A 78 -9.82 -9.71 7.12
CA PRO A 78 -10.04 -8.28 6.93
C PRO A 78 -8.76 -7.55 6.51
N PHE A 79 -7.62 -7.88 7.12
CA PHE A 79 -6.31 -7.37 6.71
C PHE A 79 -6.01 -7.68 5.23
N LEU A 80 -6.15 -8.94 4.81
CA LEU A 80 -5.90 -9.35 3.43
C LEU A 80 -6.80 -8.63 2.42
N LEU A 81 -8.10 -8.54 2.72
CA LEU A 81 -9.04 -7.79 1.90
C LEU A 81 -8.61 -6.33 1.78
N TRP A 82 -8.20 -5.71 2.89
CA TRP A 82 -7.78 -4.32 2.88
C TRP A 82 -6.46 -4.09 2.13
N MET A 83 -5.55 -5.05 2.14
CA MET A 83 -4.33 -4.97 1.34
C MET A 83 -4.63 -5.00 -0.15
N LEU A 84 -5.65 -5.76 -0.59
CA LEU A 84 -6.14 -5.71 -1.97
C LEU A 84 -6.79 -4.36 -2.31
N VAL A 85 -7.56 -3.78 -1.39
CA VAL A 85 -8.09 -2.41 -1.54
C VAL A 85 -6.96 -1.39 -1.70
N THR A 86 -5.88 -1.55 -0.92
CA THR A 86 -4.70 -0.69 -1.00
C THR A 86 -4.00 -0.81 -2.36
N VAL A 87 -3.85 -2.05 -2.87
CA VAL A 87 -3.34 -2.34 -4.21
C VAL A 87 -4.19 -1.67 -5.29
N ALA A 88 -5.51 -1.86 -5.24
CA ALA A 88 -6.43 -1.28 -6.21
C ALA A 88 -6.36 0.27 -6.17
N THR A 89 -6.28 0.85 -4.99
CA THR A 89 -6.17 2.30 -4.80
C THR A 89 -4.91 2.87 -5.47
N GLY A 90 -3.76 2.23 -5.27
CA GLY A 90 -2.50 2.67 -5.89
C GLY A 90 -2.52 2.55 -7.42
N ILE A 91 -3.08 1.45 -7.95
CA ILE A 91 -3.24 1.25 -9.40
C ILE A 91 -4.15 2.31 -10.01
N LEU A 92 -5.32 2.56 -9.39
CA LEU A 92 -6.27 3.57 -9.86
C LEU A 92 -5.69 4.99 -9.76
N GLY A 93 -4.99 5.31 -8.65
CA GLY A 93 -4.31 6.60 -8.50
C GLY A 93 -3.27 6.82 -9.59
N ALA A 94 -2.45 5.81 -9.89
CA ALA A 94 -1.45 5.86 -10.95
C ALA A 94 -2.09 6.07 -12.33
N TYR A 95 -3.19 5.37 -12.61
CA TYR A 95 -3.96 5.55 -13.84
C TYR A 95 -4.48 6.98 -13.97
N TYR A 96 -5.06 7.56 -12.93
CA TYR A 96 -5.56 8.94 -12.98
C TYR A 96 -4.42 9.96 -13.12
N HIS A 97 -3.29 9.76 -12.44
CA HIS A 97 -2.12 10.62 -12.61
C HIS A 97 -1.64 10.61 -14.06
N LEU A 98 -1.53 9.44 -14.69
CA LEU A 98 -1.20 9.31 -16.11
C LEU A 98 -2.23 9.98 -17.01
N LEU A 99 -3.52 9.74 -16.76
CA LEU A 99 -4.61 10.31 -17.56
C LEU A 99 -4.60 11.83 -17.53
N TRP A 100 -4.45 12.43 -16.36
CA TRP A 100 -4.42 13.88 -16.20
C TRP A 100 -3.14 14.50 -16.76
N ASN A 101 -1.98 13.86 -16.57
CA ASN A 101 -0.75 14.33 -17.20
C ASN A 101 -0.83 14.28 -18.74
N ALA A 102 -1.46 13.25 -19.29
CA ALA A 102 -1.67 13.14 -20.74
C ALA A 102 -2.65 14.20 -21.27
N GLN A 103 -3.69 14.52 -20.50
CA GLN A 103 -4.62 15.61 -20.83
C GLN A 103 -3.92 16.96 -20.83
N ASP A 104 -3.10 17.23 -19.82
CA ASP A 104 -2.37 18.49 -19.68
C ASP A 104 -1.30 18.67 -20.78
N ALA A 105 -0.67 17.58 -21.22
CA ALA A 105 0.31 17.58 -22.32
C ALA A 105 -0.32 17.41 -23.71
N GLU A 106 -1.64 17.23 -23.79
CA GLU A 106 -2.37 16.94 -25.03
C GLU A 106 -1.83 15.72 -25.82
N VAL A 107 -1.36 14.69 -25.11
CA VAL A 107 -0.78 13.46 -25.69
C VAL A 107 -1.68 12.24 -25.54
N SER A 108 -1.48 11.24 -26.40
CA SER A 108 -2.17 9.95 -26.30
C SER A 108 -1.40 8.96 -25.44
N LEU A 109 -2.03 8.48 -24.35
CA LEU A 109 -1.52 7.38 -23.51
C LEU A 109 -1.36 6.05 -24.27
N TRP A 110 -2.03 5.91 -25.41
CA TRP A 110 -1.97 4.69 -26.23
C TRP A 110 -0.78 4.69 -27.20
N SER A 111 0.04 5.73 -27.18
CA SER A 111 1.32 5.81 -27.89
C SER A 111 2.47 5.70 -26.90
N LEU A 112 3.57 5.04 -27.27
CA LEU A 112 4.74 4.93 -26.39
C LEU A 112 5.29 6.31 -25.99
N LYS A 113 5.40 7.23 -26.97
CA LYS A 113 5.88 8.59 -26.72
C LYS A 113 4.96 9.34 -25.75
N GLY A 114 3.65 9.34 -26.01
CA GLY A 114 2.69 10.04 -25.15
C GLY A 114 2.57 9.42 -23.76
N PHE A 115 2.70 8.09 -23.63
CA PHE A 115 2.79 7.44 -22.33
C PHE A 115 4.01 7.92 -21.53
N LEU A 116 5.19 7.93 -22.13
CA LEU A 116 6.42 8.37 -21.45
C LEU A 116 6.34 9.84 -21.03
N GLU A 117 5.85 10.70 -21.92
CA GLU A 117 5.65 12.13 -21.64
C GLU A 117 4.64 12.35 -20.50
N ALA A 118 3.53 11.61 -20.48
CA ALA A 118 2.59 11.65 -19.37
C ALA A 118 3.17 11.08 -18.06
N PHE A 119 4.04 10.07 -18.14
CA PHE A 119 4.70 9.47 -16.97
C PHE A 119 5.71 10.43 -16.33
N GLU A 120 6.41 11.23 -17.14
CA GLU A 120 7.33 12.29 -16.71
C GLU A 120 6.62 13.59 -16.27
N GLY A 121 5.29 13.64 -16.37
CA GLY A 121 4.47 14.80 -16.02
C GLY A 121 4.51 15.17 -14.54
N SER A 122 3.88 16.30 -14.21
CA SER A 122 3.94 16.91 -12.88
C SER A 122 3.25 16.11 -11.77
N ARG A 123 2.22 15.30 -12.10
CA ARG A 123 1.57 14.43 -11.11
C ARG A 123 2.35 13.14 -10.95
N PRO A 124 2.82 12.81 -9.73
CA PRO A 124 3.78 11.73 -9.52
C PRO A 124 3.10 10.35 -9.60
N VAL A 125 3.24 9.65 -10.73
CA VAL A 125 2.67 8.30 -10.93
C VAL A 125 3.27 7.29 -9.95
N LEU A 126 4.58 7.38 -9.70
CA LEU A 126 5.29 6.48 -8.78
C LEU A 126 4.85 6.63 -7.32
N ALA A 127 4.46 7.84 -6.90
CA ALA A 127 3.95 8.07 -5.55
C ALA A 127 2.62 7.32 -5.34
N ALA A 128 1.72 7.36 -6.34
CA ALA A 128 0.49 6.57 -6.30
C ALA A 128 0.78 5.06 -6.30
N LEU A 129 1.70 4.57 -7.14
CA LEU A 129 2.09 3.15 -7.17
C LEU A 129 2.75 2.66 -5.88
N ALA A 130 3.31 3.56 -5.07
CA ALA A 130 3.90 3.15 -3.81
C ALA A 130 2.83 2.65 -2.80
N HIS A 131 1.55 3.08 -2.92
CA HIS A 131 0.44 2.41 -2.22
C HIS A 131 0.28 0.96 -2.68
N THR A 132 0.39 0.70 -3.99
CA THR A 132 0.37 -0.66 -4.54
C THR A 132 1.47 -1.52 -3.93
N HIS A 133 2.67 -0.98 -3.78
CA HIS A 133 3.78 -1.67 -3.14
C HIS A 133 3.46 -2.04 -1.69
N VAL A 134 3.01 -1.07 -0.87
CA VAL A 134 2.65 -1.30 0.53
C VAL A 134 1.59 -2.39 0.66
N GLY A 135 0.51 -2.29 -0.12
CA GLY A 135 -0.55 -3.30 -0.13
C GLY A 135 -0.04 -4.68 -0.57
N ALA A 136 0.75 -4.77 -1.64
CA ALA A 136 1.25 -6.03 -2.16
C ALA A 136 2.19 -6.75 -1.19
N VAL A 137 3.15 -6.02 -0.60
CA VAL A 137 4.09 -6.58 0.40
C VAL A 137 3.34 -7.13 1.60
N ALA A 138 2.43 -6.34 2.16
CA ALA A 138 1.62 -6.74 3.30
C ALA A 138 0.68 -7.92 2.97
N PHE A 139 0.11 -7.95 1.76
CA PHE A 139 -0.71 -9.06 1.28
C PHE A 139 0.11 -10.37 1.25
N VAL A 140 1.32 -10.34 0.70
CA VAL A 140 2.23 -11.49 0.66
C VAL A 140 2.54 -11.98 2.08
N VAL A 141 2.79 -11.08 3.03
CA VAL A 141 2.93 -11.46 4.45
C VAL A 141 1.68 -12.19 4.94
N GLY A 142 0.49 -11.62 4.71
CA GLY A 142 -0.78 -12.19 5.19
C GLY A 142 -1.10 -13.57 4.62
N ILE A 143 -0.80 -13.83 3.34
CA ILE A 143 -1.09 -15.14 2.72
C ILE A 143 -0.08 -16.22 3.15
N THR A 144 1.14 -15.83 3.52
CA THR A 144 2.17 -16.79 3.94
C THR A 144 2.00 -17.28 5.38
N ILE A 145 1.24 -16.56 6.22
CA ILE A 145 0.90 -17.01 7.57
C ILE A 145 0.13 -18.33 7.50
N ARG A 146 0.54 -19.31 8.30
CA ARG A 146 -0.17 -20.57 8.52
C ARG A 146 -0.74 -20.55 9.92
N ASP A 147 -2.01 -20.93 10.04
CA ASP A 147 -2.76 -21.02 11.28
C ASP A 147 -2.47 -22.37 11.96
#